data_AF-A0A968D101-F1
#
_entry.id   AF-A0A968D101-F1
#
_cell.length_a   1.000
_cell.length_b   1.000
_cell.length_c   1.000
_cell.angle_alpha   90.00
_cell.angle_beta   90.00
_cell.angle_gamma   90.00
#
_symmetry.space_group_name_H-M   'P 1'
#
loop_
_entity.id
_entity.type
_entity.pdbx_description
1 polymer ?
#
loop_
_entity_poly.entity_id
_entity_poly.type
_entity_poly.pdbx_seq_one_letter_code
_entity_poly.pdbx_strand_id
1 'polypeptide(L)'
;MTPYLKYSLFCMVFLLGCSYGLSTRTNVARISDTDYEPHERPIDVLFEDSKTEKEYVQIAFIEIRGGRGYKDSSSDALLRKMKQEAQKLGADALVNVKVAPMTREAGYLFDEEEEHYSTIFMTGIAIKYKTENR
;
A
#
# COMPACT_ATOMS: atom_id res chain seq x y z
N MET A 1 -12.74 50.67 -14.02
CA MET A 1 -13.44 49.45 -13.56
C MET A 1 -12.89 48.28 -14.38
N THR A 2 -11.84 47.62 -13.90
CA THR A 2 -11.15 46.54 -14.62
C THR A 2 -11.83 45.20 -14.34
N PRO A 3 -12.45 44.54 -15.33
CA PRO A 3 -13.23 43.31 -15.13
C PRO A 3 -12.37 42.10 -14.73
N TYR A 4 -11.06 42.17 -14.92
CA TYR A 4 -10.11 41.07 -14.69
C TYR A 4 -9.92 40.72 -13.20
N LEU A 5 -10.16 41.67 -12.30
CA LEU A 5 -10.01 41.45 -10.85
C LEU A 5 -11.05 40.46 -10.31
N LYS A 6 -12.23 40.38 -10.93
CA LYS A 6 -13.31 39.47 -10.51
C LYS A 6 -13.07 38.02 -10.94
N TYR A 7 -12.43 37.81 -12.09
CA TYR A 7 -12.14 36.45 -12.58
C TYR A 7 -10.91 35.82 -11.92
N SER A 8 -9.97 36.63 -11.44
CA SER A 8 -8.80 36.14 -10.70
C SER A 8 -9.15 35.53 -9.34
N LEU A 9 -10.23 35.98 -8.70
CA LEU A 9 -10.66 35.46 -7.39
C LEU A 9 -11.33 34.07 -7.51
N PHE A 10 -11.97 33.79 -8.65
CA PHE A 10 -12.68 32.53 -8.89
C PHE A 10 -11.73 31.34 -9.14
N CYS A 11 -10.54 31.59 -9.71
CA CYS A 11 -9.55 30.55 -9.94
C CYS A 11 -8.79 30.12 -8.67
N MET A 12 -8.68 30.97 -7.65
CA MET A 12 -7.97 30.62 -6.40
C MET A 12 -8.74 29.59 -5.55
N VAL A 13 -10.07 29.53 -5.66
CA VAL A 13 -10.90 28.61 -4.85
C VAL A 13 -10.72 27.14 -5.28
N PHE A 14 -10.29 26.87 -6.51
CA PHE A 14 -10.10 25.51 -7.02
C PHE A 14 -8.75 24.85 -6.63
N LEU A 15 -7.83 25.58 -5.98
CA LEU A 15 -6.49 25.06 -5.66
C LEU A 15 -6.32 24.65 -4.19
N LEU A 16 -7.36 24.73 -3.36
CA LEU A 16 -7.28 24.39 -1.92
C LEU A 16 -7.68 22.94 -1.59
N GLY A 17 -7.93 22.09 -2.60
CA GLY A 17 -8.31 20.69 -2.42
C GLY A 17 -7.12 19.73 -2.25
N CYS A 18 -6.09 20.10 -1.52
CA CYS A 18 -4.97 19.20 -1.21
C CYS A 18 -5.32 18.31 -0.01
N SER A 19 -5.94 17.15 -0.26
CA SER A 19 -6.24 16.15 0.77
C SER A 19 -4.98 15.38 1.19
N TYR A 20 -4.14 15.99 2.03
CA TYR A 20 -3.03 15.31 2.70
C TYR A 20 -3.53 14.74 4.04
N GLY A 21 -3.64 13.40 4.16
CA GLY A 21 -3.90 12.77 5.45
C GLY A 21 -4.72 11.46 5.45
N LEU A 22 -5.37 11.10 4.33
CA LEU A 22 -6.27 9.93 4.27
C LEU A 22 -5.61 8.66 3.68
N SER A 23 -4.38 8.75 3.18
CA SER A 23 -3.78 7.70 2.34
C SER A 23 -3.21 6.51 3.13
N THR A 24 -3.33 5.32 2.55
CA THR A 24 -2.64 4.10 2.99
C THR A 24 -1.12 4.26 2.99
N ARG A 25 -0.45 3.80 4.06
CA ARG A 25 1.01 3.80 4.16
C ARG A 25 1.56 2.46 3.68
N THR A 26 2.53 2.51 2.79
CA THR A 26 3.22 1.33 2.26
C THR A 26 4.67 1.35 2.72
N ASN A 27 5.18 0.21 3.19
CA ASN A 27 6.58 -0.01 3.48
C ASN A 27 7.07 -1.24 2.69
N VAL A 28 8.22 -1.11 2.03
CA VAL A 28 8.83 -2.17 1.25
C VAL A 28 10.27 -2.31 1.72
N ALA A 29 10.61 -3.46 2.28
CA ALA A 29 11.97 -3.81 2.67
C ALA A 29 12.52 -4.85 1.68
N ARG A 30 13.53 -4.47 0.88
CA ARG A 30 14.16 -5.40 -0.06
C ARG A 30 14.97 -6.46 0.67
N ILE A 31 14.87 -7.69 0.18
CA ILE A 31 15.57 -8.88 0.70
C ILE A 31 16.63 -9.34 -0.31
N SER A 32 16.32 -9.24 -1.61
CA SER A 32 17.24 -9.59 -2.70
C SER A 32 17.85 -8.32 -3.30
N ASP A 33 19.12 -8.43 -3.73
CA ASP A 33 19.82 -7.40 -4.49
C ASP A 33 19.50 -7.45 -6.00
N THR A 34 18.81 -8.51 -6.46
CA THR A 34 18.40 -8.66 -7.86
C THR A 34 17.17 -7.80 -8.15
N ASP A 35 17.31 -6.89 -9.12
CA ASP A 35 16.18 -6.16 -9.68
C ASP A 35 15.45 -6.99 -10.74
N TYR A 36 14.13 -7.04 -10.64
CA TYR A 36 13.24 -7.66 -11.63
C TYR A 36 12.41 -6.57 -12.33
N GLU A 37 12.07 -6.81 -13.60
CA GLU A 37 11.24 -5.87 -14.35
C GLU A 37 9.80 -5.84 -13.82
N PRO A 38 9.22 -4.63 -13.59
CA PRO A 38 7.82 -4.47 -13.26
C PRO A 38 6.89 -5.09 -14.31
N HIS A 39 5.73 -5.61 -13.88
CA HIS A 39 4.72 -6.11 -14.82
C HIS A 39 3.29 -6.00 -14.30
N GLU A 40 2.32 -6.05 -15.22
CA GLU A 40 0.89 -5.99 -14.89
C GLU A 40 0.22 -7.37 -14.77
N ARG A 41 0.98 -8.45 -14.94
CA ARG A 41 0.45 -9.83 -14.82
C ARG A 41 -0.17 -10.05 -13.43
N PRO A 42 -1.18 -10.94 -13.31
CA PRO A 42 -1.78 -11.29 -12.03
C PRO A 42 -0.73 -11.81 -11.03
N ILE A 43 -0.90 -11.43 -9.76
CA ILE A 43 -0.08 -11.89 -8.64
C ILE A 43 -0.85 -12.97 -7.88
N ASP A 44 -0.24 -14.14 -7.75
CA ASP A 44 -0.76 -15.21 -6.90
C ASP A 44 -0.64 -14.79 -5.42
N VAL A 45 -1.65 -15.13 -4.62
CA VAL A 45 -1.68 -14.80 -3.19
C VAL A 45 -1.82 -16.07 -2.39
N LEU A 46 -0.80 -16.33 -1.57
CA LEU A 46 -0.70 -17.49 -0.70
C LEU A 46 -0.72 -16.99 0.76
N PHE A 47 -1.84 -17.22 1.43
CA PHE A 47 -2.00 -16.90 2.86
C PHE A 47 -1.19 -17.86 3.73
N GLU A 48 -1.04 -17.59 5.03
CA GLU A 48 -0.16 -18.32 5.97
C GLU A 48 -0.14 -19.85 5.82
N ASP A 49 -1.30 -20.47 5.63
CA ASP A 49 -1.43 -21.93 5.56
C ASP A 49 -1.24 -22.49 4.14
N SER A 50 -1.11 -21.63 3.14
CA SER A 50 -0.91 -22.00 1.74
C SER A 50 0.57 -22.10 1.41
N LYS A 51 1.00 -23.29 0.99
CA LYS A 51 2.37 -23.52 0.50
C LYS A 51 2.39 -23.63 -1.02
N THR A 52 3.49 -23.19 -1.62
CA THR A 52 3.81 -23.45 -3.03
C THR A 52 4.91 -24.50 -3.09
N GLU A 53 4.79 -25.47 -4.00
CA GLU A 53 5.80 -26.49 -4.25
C GLU A 53 6.91 -26.00 -5.19
N LYS A 54 6.68 -24.87 -5.86
CA LYS A 54 7.65 -24.28 -6.79
C LYS A 54 8.79 -23.64 -6.01
N GLU A 55 10.02 -23.84 -6.47
CA GLU A 55 11.15 -23.09 -5.95
C GLU A 55 11.01 -21.59 -6.26
N TYR A 56 11.39 -20.76 -5.30
CA TYR A 56 11.32 -19.32 -5.44
C TYR A 56 12.47 -18.62 -4.73
N VAL A 57 12.64 -17.33 -5.03
CA VAL A 57 13.49 -16.41 -4.29
C VAL A 57 12.64 -15.29 -3.70
N GLN A 58 12.97 -14.87 -2.49
CA GLN A 58 12.29 -13.77 -1.81
C GLN A 58 12.89 -12.44 -2.29
N ILE A 59 12.04 -11.55 -2.79
CA ILE A 59 12.46 -10.27 -3.36
C ILE A 59 12.38 -9.18 -2.29
N ALA A 60 11.24 -9.10 -1.61
CA ALA A 60 10.97 -8.06 -0.62
C ALA A 60 9.89 -8.47 0.38
N PHE A 61 9.95 -7.88 1.56
CA PHE A 61 8.85 -7.82 2.50
C PHE A 61 8.02 -6.57 2.23
N ILE A 62 6.69 -6.74 2.15
CA ILE A 62 5.74 -5.65 1.91
C ILE A 62 4.79 -5.54 3.10
N GLU A 63 4.64 -4.33 3.62
CA GLU A 63 3.66 -3.99 4.63
C GLU A 63 2.78 -2.85 4.12
N ILE A 64 1.46 -3.01 4.23
CA ILE A 64 0.50 -1.95 3.92
C ILE A 64 -0.41 -1.73 5.11
N ARG A 65 -0.50 -0.47 5.55
CA ARG A 65 -1.35 -0.03 6.64
C ARG A 65 -2.51 0.79 6.11
N GLY A 66 -3.72 0.50 6.59
CA GLY A 66 -4.91 1.31 6.35
C GLY A 66 -4.72 2.76 6.77
N GLY A 67 -5.32 3.67 5.99
CA GLY A 67 -5.36 5.09 6.29
C GLY A 67 -6.45 5.43 7.33
N ARG A 68 -6.60 6.72 7.63
CA ARG A 68 -7.72 7.19 8.44
C ARG A 68 -8.97 7.26 7.54
N GLY A 69 -9.78 6.21 7.51
CA GLY A 69 -11.01 6.17 6.70
C GLY A 69 -11.37 4.78 6.17
N TYR A 70 -12.67 4.51 6.06
CA TYR A 70 -13.21 3.17 5.75
C TYR A 70 -12.84 2.67 4.33
N LYS A 71 -12.79 3.59 3.35
CA LYS A 71 -12.61 3.25 1.93
C LYS A 71 -11.21 2.72 1.61
N ASP A 72 -10.20 3.26 2.27
CA ASP A 72 -8.79 2.90 2.07
C ASP A 72 -8.29 1.89 3.12
N SER A 73 -9.17 1.43 4.01
CA SER A 73 -8.86 0.47 5.08
C SER A 73 -9.58 -0.87 4.91
N SER A 74 -10.28 -1.10 3.80
CA SER A 74 -10.85 -2.43 3.55
C SER A 74 -9.77 -3.43 3.17
N SER A 75 -9.94 -4.70 3.57
CA SER A 75 -9.00 -5.78 3.24
C SER A 75 -8.77 -5.88 1.73
N ASP A 76 -9.80 -5.71 0.92
CA ASP A 76 -9.70 -5.74 -0.55
C ASP A 76 -8.89 -4.57 -1.11
N ALA A 77 -9.05 -3.37 -0.55
CA ALA A 77 -8.28 -2.20 -0.96
C ALA A 77 -6.79 -2.39 -0.62
N LEU A 78 -6.49 -2.90 0.58
CA LEU A 78 -5.12 -3.19 0.99
C LEU A 78 -4.49 -4.30 0.16
N LEU A 79 -5.23 -5.38 -0.11
CA LEU A 79 -4.74 -6.49 -0.92
C LEU A 79 -4.45 -6.04 -2.35
N ARG A 80 -5.34 -5.25 -2.95
CA ARG A 80 -5.11 -4.66 -4.28
C ARG A 80 -3.84 -3.81 -4.30
N LYS A 81 -3.63 -2.97 -3.28
CA LYS A 81 -2.42 -2.17 -3.18
C LYS A 81 -1.18 -3.05 -3.00
N MET A 82 -1.27 -4.14 -2.23
CA MET A 82 -0.15 -5.07 -2.03
C MET A 82 0.24 -5.77 -3.33
N LYS A 83 -0.74 -6.20 -4.12
CA LYS A 83 -0.52 -6.75 -5.46
C LYS A 83 0.17 -5.73 -6.37
N GLN A 84 -0.25 -4.47 -6.35
CA GLN A 84 0.39 -3.40 -7.14
C GLN A 84 1.85 -3.17 -6.74
N GLU A 85 2.17 -3.21 -5.45
CA GLU A 85 3.56 -3.09 -5.00
C GLU A 85 4.40 -4.31 -5.40
N ALA A 86 3.84 -5.52 -5.30
CA ALA A 86 4.50 -6.73 -5.77
C ALA A 86 4.77 -6.69 -7.30
N GLN A 87 3.80 -6.19 -8.08
CA GLN A 87 3.93 -5.98 -9.52
C GLN A 87 5.06 -5.00 -9.88
N LYS A 88 5.21 -3.91 -9.13
CA LYS A 88 6.33 -2.96 -9.29
C LYS A 88 7.68 -3.58 -8.99
N LEU A 89 7.72 -4.63 -8.17
CA LEU A 89 8.92 -5.38 -7.83
C LEU A 89 9.19 -6.55 -8.78
N GLY A 90 8.35 -6.74 -9.81
CA GLY A 90 8.46 -7.85 -10.75
C GLY A 90 8.19 -9.22 -10.12
N ALA A 91 7.48 -9.27 -8.99
CA ALA A 91 7.16 -10.50 -8.28
C ALA A 91 6.10 -11.32 -9.03
N ASP A 92 6.17 -12.63 -8.92
CA ASP A 92 5.14 -13.53 -9.48
C ASP A 92 4.05 -13.83 -8.44
N ALA A 93 4.40 -13.83 -7.14
CA ALA A 93 3.47 -14.16 -6.07
C ALA A 93 3.78 -13.40 -4.77
N LEU A 94 2.77 -13.36 -3.89
CA LEU A 94 2.85 -12.96 -2.49
C LEU A 94 2.64 -14.19 -1.63
N VAL A 95 3.58 -14.49 -0.74
CA VAL A 95 3.50 -15.60 0.21
C VAL A 95 3.42 -15.11 1.64
N ASN A 96 2.91 -15.98 2.52
CA ASN A 96 2.78 -15.73 3.94
C ASN A 96 1.99 -14.43 4.22
N VAL A 97 0.92 -14.22 3.45
CA VAL A 97 0.10 -13.01 3.59
C VAL A 97 -0.70 -13.07 4.88
N LYS A 98 -0.54 -12.04 5.72
CA LYS A 98 -1.25 -11.91 7.01
C LYS A 98 -2.05 -10.63 7.05
N VAL A 99 -3.21 -10.70 7.69
CA VAL A 99 -4.07 -9.54 7.97
C VAL A 99 -4.25 -9.47 9.48
N ALA A 100 -3.97 -8.31 10.06
CA ALA A 100 -4.15 -8.11 11.49
C ALA A 100 -4.72 -6.71 11.80
N PRO A 101 -5.53 -6.60 12.87
CA PRO A 101 -5.98 -5.30 13.37
C PRO A 101 -4.81 -4.53 13.98
N MET A 102 -4.86 -3.22 13.88
CA MET A 102 -3.91 -2.29 14.50
C MET A 102 -4.68 -1.09 15.05
N THR A 103 -4.42 -0.75 16.31
CA THR A 103 -4.88 0.52 16.88
C THR A 103 -3.83 1.59 16.61
N ARG A 104 -4.27 2.77 16.19
CA ARG A 104 -3.40 3.93 16.01
C ARG A 104 -3.87 5.08 16.88
N GLU A 105 -2.91 5.76 17.44
CA GLU A 105 -3.07 7.05 18.10
C GLU A 105 -2.75 8.14 17.08
N ALA A 106 -3.69 9.07 16.93
CA ALA A 106 -3.45 10.34 16.26
C ALA A 106 -3.81 11.45 17.22
N GLY A 107 -2.91 12.42 17.38
CA GLY A 107 -3.09 13.59 18.22
C GLY A 107 -2.04 14.63 17.84
N TYR A 108 -2.29 15.89 18.19
CA TYR A 108 -1.29 16.93 18.08
C TYR A 108 -0.46 16.94 19.37
N LEU A 109 0.84 17.27 19.27
CA LEU A 109 1.75 17.32 20.43
C LEU A 109 1.29 18.29 21.56
N PHE A 110 0.27 19.11 21.30
CA PHE A 110 -0.23 20.15 22.20
C PHE A 110 -1.76 20.12 22.35
N ASP A 111 -2.40 19.01 21.99
CA ASP A 111 -3.85 18.85 22.06
C ASP A 111 -4.18 17.63 22.94
N GLU A 112 -5.10 17.79 23.89
CA GLU A 112 -5.41 16.77 24.91
C GLU A 112 -6.35 15.67 24.39
N GLU A 113 -6.92 15.85 23.19
CA GLU A 113 -7.76 14.85 22.54
C GLU A 113 -6.92 13.87 21.72
N GLU A 114 -6.57 12.72 22.33
CA GLU A 114 -6.02 11.58 21.61
C GLU A 114 -7.14 10.83 20.88
N GLU A 115 -7.10 10.84 19.55
CA GLU A 115 -8.02 10.06 18.73
C GLU A 115 -7.42 8.67 18.49
N HIS A 116 -7.96 7.69 19.21
CA HIS A 116 -7.72 6.27 18.93
C HIS A 116 -8.63 5.81 17.80
N TYR A 117 -8.05 5.26 16.73
CA TYR A 117 -8.84 4.58 15.70
C TYR A 117 -8.25 3.20 15.38
N SER A 118 -9.15 2.23 15.19
CA SER A 118 -8.80 0.89 14.73
C SER A 118 -8.66 0.89 13.21
N THR A 119 -7.59 0.29 12.72
CA THR A 119 -7.32 0.04 11.30
C THR A 119 -6.82 -1.38 11.13
N ILE A 120 -6.54 -1.78 9.89
CA ILE A 120 -5.91 -3.06 9.57
C ILE A 120 -4.57 -2.83 8.90
N PHE A 121 -3.66 -3.77 9.09
CA PHE A 121 -2.45 -3.86 8.30
C PHE A 121 -2.35 -5.23 7.66
N MET A 122 -1.71 -5.26 6.50
CA MET A 122 -1.45 -6.46 5.74
C MET A 122 0.05 -6.58 5.54
N THR A 123 0.58 -7.79 5.73
CA THR A 123 1.98 -8.11 5.45
C THR A 123 2.07 -9.26 4.48
N GLY A 124 3.14 -9.34 3.70
CA GLY A 124 3.41 -10.43 2.78
C GLY A 124 4.83 -10.38 2.25
N ILE A 125 5.32 -11.51 1.75
CA ILE A 125 6.64 -11.61 1.12
C ILE A 125 6.43 -11.73 -0.39
N ALA A 126 6.97 -10.78 -1.15
CA ALA A 126 7.00 -10.83 -2.60
C ALA A 126 8.08 -11.79 -3.07
N ILE A 127 7.73 -12.73 -3.96
CA ILE A 127 8.62 -13.77 -4.45
C ILE A 127 8.69 -13.81 -5.98
N LYS A 128 9.81 -14.28 -6.51
CA LYS A 128 9.97 -14.68 -7.91
C LYS A 128 10.10 -16.19 -7.98
N TYR A 129 9.35 -16.85 -8.86
CA TYR A 129 9.57 -18.26 -9.09
C TYR A 129 10.89 -18.46 -9.84
N LYS A 130 11.67 -19.46 -9.43
CA LYS A 130 12.81 -19.89 -10.24
C LYS A 130 12.23 -20.57 -11.48
N THR A 131 12.66 -20.13 -12.66
CA THR A 131 12.30 -20.84 -13.88
C THR A 131 13.02 -22.19 -13.84
N GLU A 132 12.28 -23.30 -13.86
CA GLU A 132 12.88 -24.60 -14.16
C GLU A 132 13.50 -24.47 -15.55
N ASN A 133 14.83 -24.62 -15.64
CA ASN A 133 15.49 -24.88 -16.92
C ASN A 133 14.89 -26.18 -17.46
N ARG A 134 13.99 -26.07 -18.44
CA ARG A 134 13.53 -27.17 -19.26
C ARG A 134 14.18 -27.08 -20.63
#